data_AF-A0A3P3ZP27-F1
#
_entry.id   AF-A0A3P3ZP27-F1
#
_cell.length_a   1.000
_cell.length_b   1.000
_cell.length_c   1.000
_cell.angle_alpha   90.00
_cell.angle_beta   90.00
_cell.angle_gamma   90.00
#
_symmetry.space_group_name_H-M   'P 1'
#
loop_
_entity.id
_entity.type
_entity.pdbx_description
1 polymer ?
#
loop_
_entity_poly.entity_id
_entity_poly.type
_entity_poly.pdbx_seq_one_letter_code
_entity_poly.pdbx_strand_id
1 'polypeptide(L)'
;MKSWKTAVMAVGLLLGTVAAHADNGLELAKKSGCLSCHSVDTPKVGPSYKSVAAKYRGQPGAEAKLIAKVTRGGSGSWGMMPMPAKGGNANLSEEDIKNLVKWILSR
;
A
#
# COMPACT_ATOMS: atom_id res chain seq x y z
N MET A 1 10.13 -29.51 55.98
CA MET A 1 10.22 -28.04 55.80
C MET A 1 10.96 -27.80 54.50
N LYS A 2 10.23 -27.63 53.39
CA LYS A 2 10.76 -27.77 52.03
C LYS A 2 11.02 -26.39 51.44
N SER A 3 12.30 -26.05 51.33
CA SER A 3 12.83 -24.88 50.65
C SER A 3 12.51 -24.98 49.15
N TRP A 4 11.74 -24.04 48.59
CA TRP A 4 11.61 -23.88 47.14
C TRP A 4 12.17 -22.52 46.76
N LYS A 5 13.35 -22.56 46.14
CA LYS A 5 14.06 -21.40 45.63
C LYS A 5 13.36 -20.89 44.37
N THR A 6 13.13 -19.58 44.35
CA THR A 6 12.89 -18.71 43.20
C THR A 6 13.16 -19.32 41.82
N ALA A 7 12.12 -19.47 41.00
CA ALA A 7 12.24 -19.75 39.57
C ALA A 7 12.01 -18.43 38.81
N VAL A 8 13.10 -17.81 38.35
CA VAL A 8 13.08 -16.70 37.40
C VAL A 8 12.79 -17.30 36.02
N MET A 9 11.60 -17.09 35.49
CA MET A 9 11.31 -17.35 34.08
C MET A 9 11.75 -16.15 33.26
N ALA A 10 12.80 -16.35 32.46
CA ALA A 10 13.27 -15.40 31.47
C ALA A 10 12.20 -15.17 30.41
N VAL A 11 11.75 -13.92 30.28
CA VAL A 11 10.92 -13.47 29.17
C VAL A 11 11.81 -13.40 27.93
N GLY A 12 11.73 -14.42 27.08
CA GLY A 12 12.38 -14.42 25.77
C GLY A 12 11.73 -13.37 24.87
N LEU A 13 12.39 -12.23 24.74
CA LEU A 13 12.02 -11.16 23.83
C LEU A 13 12.18 -11.68 22.39
N LEU A 14 11.08 -12.09 21.77
CA LEU A 14 11.02 -12.36 20.33
C LEU A 14 11.24 -11.02 19.60
N LEU A 15 12.50 -10.74 19.28
CA LEU A 15 12.87 -9.72 18.29
C LEU A 15 12.43 -10.23 16.92
N GLY A 16 11.14 -10.09 16.63
CA GLY A 16 10.64 -10.14 15.27
C GLY A 16 11.24 -8.95 14.53
N THR A 17 12.30 -9.17 13.76
CA THR A 17 12.74 -8.22 12.74
C THR A 17 11.65 -8.17 11.68
N VAL A 18 10.68 -7.28 11.86
CA VAL A 18 9.81 -6.87 10.77
C VAL A 18 10.73 -6.11 9.82
N ALA A 19 11.25 -6.81 8.81
CA ALA A 19 12.03 -6.19 7.74
C ALA A 19 11.15 -5.11 7.12
N ALA A 20 11.45 -3.86 7.44
CA ALA A 20 10.82 -2.70 6.86
C ALA A 20 11.12 -2.72 5.36
N HIS A 21 10.16 -3.19 4.54
CA HIS A 21 10.13 -2.96 3.09
C HIS A 21 9.67 -1.51 2.79
N ALA A 22 10.27 -0.54 3.47
CA ALA A 22 10.29 0.85 3.03
C ALA A 22 11.62 0.95 2.25
N ASP A 23 11.66 0.99 0.92
CA ASP A 23 11.40 2.22 0.16
C ASP A 23 11.15 1.97 -1.36
N ASN A 24 10.81 0.74 -1.77
CA ASN A 24 10.65 0.43 -3.20
C ASN A 24 9.38 1.02 -3.86
N GLY A 25 8.28 1.20 -3.11
CA GLY A 25 6.99 1.57 -3.70
C GLY A 25 6.91 3.02 -4.19
N LEU A 26 7.57 3.96 -3.50
CA LEU A 26 7.63 5.36 -3.97
C LEU A 26 8.46 5.49 -5.25
N GLU A 27 9.59 4.77 -5.30
CA GLU A 27 10.44 4.73 -6.49
C GLU A 27 9.70 4.09 -7.66
N LEU A 28 9.01 2.97 -7.43
CA LEU A 28 8.17 2.32 -8.44
C LEU A 28 7.07 3.28 -8.92
N ALA A 29 6.36 3.96 -8.01
CA ALA A 29 5.33 4.93 -8.38
C ALA A 29 5.89 6.10 -9.22
N LYS A 30 7.13 6.52 -8.93
CA LYS A 30 7.85 7.52 -9.73
C LYS A 30 8.20 6.98 -11.11
N LYS A 31 8.85 5.81 -11.20
CA LYS A 31 9.26 5.16 -12.46
C LYS A 31 8.06 4.81 -13.36
N SER A 32 6.95 4.40 -12.75
CA SER A 32 5.71 4.06 -13.45
C SER A 32 4.87 5.29 -13.83
N GLY A 33 5.32 6.52 -13.50
CA GLY A 33 4.65 7.77 -13.88
C GLY A 33 3.42 8.14 -13.02
N CYS A 34 3.14 7.40 -11.95
CA CYS A 34 1.95 7.60 -11.15
C CYS A 34 1.93 8.96 -10.42
N LEU A 35 3.12 9.49 -10.10
CA LEU A 35 3.27 10.76 -9.37
C LEU A 35 2.94 12.02 -10.19
N SER A 36 2.70 11.87 -11.50
CA SER A 36 2.20 12.96 -12.35
C SER A 36 0.77 13.35 -11.96
N CYS A 37 -0.05 12.38 -11.56
CA CYS A 37 -1.46 12.59 -11.23
C CYS A 37 -1.78 12.37 -9.75
N HIS A 38 -0.90 11.68 -9.02
CA HIS A 38 -1.06 11.40 -7.60
C HIS A 38 0.11 11.96 -6.78
N SER A 39 -0.09 12.06 -5.48
CA SER A 39 0.98 12.30 -4.52
C SER A 39 0.70 11.50 -3.25
N VAL A 40 1.69 11.42 -2.35
CA VAL A 40 1.51 10.69 -1.09
C VAL A 40 0.46 11.37 -0.21
N ASP A 41 0.56 12.68 -0.01
CA ASP A 41 -0.16 13.40 1.03
C ASP A 41 -1.24 14.33 0.50
N THR A 42 -0.97 15.01 -0.62
CA THR A 42 -1.87 16.02 -1.19
C THR A 42 -2.55 15.52 -2.47
N PRO A 43 -3.85 15.76 -2.66
CA PRO A 43 -4.50 15.43 -3.91
C PRO A 43 -3.93 16.29 -5.05
N LYS A 44 -3.89 15.72 -6.26
CA LYS A 44 -3.55 16.43 -7.50
C LYS A 44 -4.73 16.26 -8.48
N VAL A 45 -4.49 15.59 -9.61
CA VAL A 45 -5.55 15.15 -10.53
C VAL A 45 -6.33 13.99 -9.91
N GLY A 46 -5.61 13.05 -9.30
CA GLY A 46 -6.16 11.97 -8.50
C GLY A 46 -6.04 12.24 -6.99
N PRO A 47 -6.68 11.39 -6.16
CA PRO A 47 -6.56 11.46 -4.70
C PRO A 47 -5.13 11.25 -4.24
N SER A 48 -4.80 11.74 -3.04
CA SER A 48 -3.54 11.36 -2.39
C SER A 48 -3.56 9.88 -1.99
N TYR A 49 -2.39 9.25 -1.96
CA TYR A 49 -2.30 7.85 -1.55
C TYR A 49 -2.75 7.64 -0.10
N LYS A 50 -2.51 8.60 0.80
CA LYS A 50 -3.08 8.59 2.16
C LYS A 50 -4.61 8.61 2.15
N SER A 51 -5.25 9.40 1.30
CA SER A 51 -6.72 9.38 1.17
C SER A 51 -7.22 8.04 0.65
N VAL A 52 -6.50 7.41 -0.31
CA VAL A 52 -6.84 6.07 -0.78
C VAL A 52 -6.72 5.06 0.36
N ALA A 53 -5.58 5.00 1.05
CA ALA A 53 -5.37 4.11 2.19
C ALA A 53 -6.47 4.28 3.24
N ALA A 54 -6.76 5.53 3.62
CA ALA A 54 -7.79 5.85 4.60
C ALA A 54 -9.19 5.38 4.17
N LYS A 55 -9.57 5.57 2.90
CA LYS A 55 -10.88 5.14 2.36
C LYS A 55 -11.05 3.63 2.39
N TYR A 56 -9.99 2.87 2.12
CA TYR A 56 -10.06 1.41 1.95
C TYR A 56 -9.58 0.59 3.16
N ARG A 57 -9.05 1.25 4.20
CA ARG A 57 -8.57 0.61 5.43
C ARG A 57 -9.64 -0.29 6.05
N GLY A 58 -9.24 -1.52 6.35
CA GLY A 58 -10.11 -2.51 7.00
C GLY A 58 -11.19 -3.12 6.10
N GLN A 59 -11.29 -2.74 4.83
CA GLN A 59 -12.27 -3.34 3.92
C GLN A 59 -11.76 -4.66 3.34
N PRO A 60 -12.49 -5.78 3.52
CA PRO A 60 -12.17 -7.04 2.87
C PRO A 60 -12.11 -6.87 1.34
N GLY A 61 -11.07 -7.40 0.71
CA GLY A 61 -10.91 -7.35 -0.75
C GLY A 61 -10.49 -5.99 -1.33
N ALA A 62 -10.12 -5.00 -0.49
CA ALA A 62 -9.65 -3.70 -0.94
C ALA A 62 -8.48 -3.79 -1.94
N GLU A 63 -7.49 -4.64 -1.65
CA GLU A 63 -6.30 -4.83 -2.50
C GLU A 63 -6.70 -5.32 -3.90
N ALA A 64 -7.49 -6.41 -3.98
CA ALA A 64 -7.97 -6.95 -5.25
C ALA A 64 -8.80 -5.92 -6.05
N LYS A 65 -9.65 -5.16 -5.37
CA LYS A 65 -10.46 -4.09 -5.97
C LYS A 65 -9.59 -2.98 -6.56
N LEU A 66 -8.55 -2.57 -5.83
CA LEU A 66 -7.63 -1.52 -6.28
C LEU A 66 -6.71 -2.01 -7.41
N ILE A 67 -6.22 -3.25 -7.36
CA ILE A 67 -5.48 -3.87 -8.47
C ILE A 67 -6.35 -3.82 -9.74
N ALA A 68 -7.59 -4.27 -9.64
CA ALA A 68 -8.54 -4.23 -10.75
C ALA A 68 -8.78 -2.80 -11.27
N LYS A 69 -8.87 -1.81 -10.38
CA LYS A 69 -9.03 -0.39 -10.72
C LYS A 69 -7.80 0.18 -11.43
N VAL A 70 -6.59 -0.14 -10.95
CA VAL A 70 -5.34 0.31 -11.57
C VAL A 70 -5.14 -0.34 -12.94
N THR A 71 -5.40 -1.64 -13.06
CA THR A 71 -5.26 -2.36 -14.33
C THR A 71 -6.22 -1.82 -15.40
N ARG A 72 -7.49 -1.57 -15.07
CA ARG A 72 -8.51 -1.19 -16.07
C ARG A 72 -8.76 0.32 -16.18
N GLY A 73 -8.36 1.10 -15.19
CA GLY A 73 -8.69 2.52 -15.12
C GLY A 73 -10.16 2.81 -14.83
N GLY A 74 -10.65 3.95 -15.33
CA GLY A 74 -12.04 4.41 -15.27
C GLY A 74 -12.27 5.58 -14.33
N SER A 75 -13.50 6.08 -14.28
CA SER A 75 -13.93 7.27 -13.52
C SER A 75 -14.84 6.93 -12.33
N GLY A 76 -15.40 7.94 -11.66
CA GLY A 76 -16.51 7.82 -10.70
C GLY A 76 -16.12 7.53 -9.25
N SER A 77 -14.96 6.94 -8.99
CA SER A 77 -14.55 6.58 -7.61
C SER A 77 -14.12 7.78 -6.75
N TRP A 78 -13.68 8.86 -7.38
CA TRP A 78 -13.10 10.06 -6.77
C TRP A 78 -13.47 11.36 -7.49
N GLY A 79 -14.36 11.29 -8.47
CA GLY A 79 -14.73 12.41 -9.35
C GLY A 79 -15.00 11.96 -10.78
N MET A 80 -15.24 12.93 -11.65
CA MET A 80 -15.54 12.69 -13.06
C MET A 80 -14.29 12.39 -13.90
N MET A 81 -13.11 12.84 -13.46
CA MET A 81 -11.85 12.61 -14.15
C MET A 81 -11.52 11.10 -14.20
N PRO A 82 -11.36 10.50 -15.40
CA PRO A 82 -11.01 9.11 -15.52
C PRO A 82 -9.52 8.89 -15.22
N MET A 83 -9.22 7.83 -14.47
CA MET A 83 -7.86 7.32 -14.38
C MET A 83 -7.58 6.42 -15.58
N PRO A 84 -6.52 6.62 -16.37
CA PRO A 84 -6.17 5.71 -17.46
C PRO A 84 -5.84 4.31 -16.96
N ALA A 85 -6.07 3.29 -17.80
CA ALA A 85 -5.62 1.93 -17.53
C ALA A 85 -4.10 1.90 -17.29
N LYS A 86 -3.66 1.14 -16.28
CA LYS A 86 -2.26 1.04 -15.83
C LYS A 86 -1.59 2.40 -15.56
N GLY A 87 -2.36 3.43 -15.21
CA GLY A 87 -1.84 4.79 -15.00
C GLY A 87 -1.27 5.44 -16.27
N GLY A 88 -1.64 4.93 -17.45
CA GLY A 88 -1.10 5.38 -18.75
C GLY A 88 0.19 4.67 -19.17
N ASN A 89 0.75 3.81 -18.31
CA ASN A 89 1.91 3.01 -18.65
C ASN A 89 1.48 1.61 -19.12
N ALA A 90 1.38 1.42 -20.44
CA ALA A 90 0.98 0.15 -21.05
C ALA A 90 1.92 -1.02 -20.69
N ASN A 91 3.18 -0.73 -20.39
CA ASN A 91 4.21 -1.72 -20.06
C ASN A 91 4.26 -2.08 -18.58
N LEU A 92 3.38 -1.49 -17.75
CA LEU A 92 3.36 -1.78 -16.31
C LEU A 92 2.90 -3.22 -16.07
N SER A 93 3.74 -4.03 -15.43
CA SER A 93 3.47 -5.44 -15.16
C SER A 93 2.35 -5.61 -14.13
N GLU A 94 1.72 -6.80 -14.08
CA GLU A 94 0.74 -7.10 -13.03
C GLU A 94 1.38 -7.15 -11.64
N GLU A 95 2.61 -7.63 -11.55
CA GLU A 95 3.38 -7.68 -10.31
C GLU A 95 3.64 -6.27 -9.76
N ASP A 96 4.07 -5.33 -10.62
CA ASP A 96 4.29 -3.94 -10.22
C ASP A 96 3.00 -3.29 -9.74
N ILE A 97 1.86 -3.58 -10.39
CA ILE A 97 0.55 -3.09 -9.95
C ILE A 97 0.21 -3.61 -8.55
N LYS A 98 0.45 -4.90 -8.27
CA LYS A 98 0.25 -5.49 -6.93
C LYS A 98 1.14 -4.79 -5.90
N ASN A 99 2.42 -4.61 -6.20
CA ASN A 99 3.38 -3.94 -5.33
C ASN A 99 2.99 -2.48 -5.06
N LEU A 100 2.57 -1.73 -6.08
CA LEU A 100 2.07 -0.37 -5.96
C LEU A 100 0.83 -0.30 -5.09
N VAL A 101 -0.17 -1.16 -5.31
CA VAL A 101 -1.42 -1.15 -4.54
C VAL A 101 -1.16 -1.48 -3.08
N LYS A 102 -0.34 -2.49 -2.80
CA LYS A 102 0.05 -2.86 -1.44
C LYS A 102 0.75 -1.70 -0.73
N TRP A 103 1.68 -1.02 -1.43
CA TRP A 103 2.35 0.16 -0.90
C TRP A 103 1.40 1.34 -0.66
N ILE A 104 0.45 1.58 -1.58
CA ILE A 104 -0.58 2.63 -1.43
C ILE A 104 -1.45 2.36 -0.21
N LEU A 105 -1.90 1.12 0.00
CA LEU A 105 -2.73 0.74 1.15
C LEU A 105 -2.01 0.84 2.50
N SER A 106 -0.68 0.86 2.48
CA SER A 106 0.14 1.03 3.68
C SER A 106 0.44 2.50 4.01
N ARG A 107 -0.11 3.46 3.26
CA ARG A 107 0.12 4.90 3.48
C ARG A 107 -0.72 5.48 4.61
#